data_AF-A0A6L7QLY9-F1
#
_entry.id   AF-A0A6L7QLY9-F1
#
_cell.length_a   1.000
_cell.length_b   1.000
_cell.length_c   1.000
_cell.angle_alpha   90.00
_cell.angle_beta   90.00
_cell.angle_gamma   90.00
#
_symmetry.space_group_name_H-M   'P 1'
#
loop_
_entity.id
_entity.type
_entity.pdbx_description
1 polymer ?
#
loop_
_entity_poly.entity_id
_entity_poly.type
_entity_poly.pdbx_seq_one_letter_code
_entity_poly.pdbx_strand_id
1 'polypeptide(L)'
;MSNRRRWTRQELLIAFGLYCRMPFGKLHKQNPEIIKIAGLIGRTPSALAMKLTNIASLDPEITATGRKGLTGASAADRAMWQEMKSEWENFALDSAGAIHSIMQ
;
A
#
# COMPACT_ATOMS: atom_id res chain seq x y z
N MET A 1 25.62 1.12 1.02
CA MET A 1 24.59 0.94 -0.04
C MET A 1 23.38 0.27 0.60
N SER A 2 22.21 0.93 0.63
CA SER A 2 21.01 0.32 1.23
C SER A 2 20.53 -0.82 0.33
N ASN A 3 20.63 -2.07 0.79
CA ASN A 3 20.06 -3.22 0.11
C ASN A 3 18.52 -3.07 0.08
N ARG A 4 17.97 -2.54 -1.02
CA ARG A 4 16.54 -2.30 -1.14
C ARG A 4 15.83 -3.63 -1.40
N ARG A 5 15.33 -4.26 -0.34
CA ARG A 5 14.42 -5.42 -0.42
C ARG A 5 13.23 -5.05 -1.33
N ARG A 6 13.09 -5.73 -2.47
CA ARG A 6 11.96 -5.56 -3.39
C ARG A 6 10.65 -5.92 -2.71
N TRP A 7 9.56 -5.22 -3.06
CA TRP A 7 8.22 -5.54 -2.58
C TRP A 7 7.70 -6.77 -3.32
N THR A 8 7.22 -7.78 -2.61
CA THR A 8 6.57 -8.94 -3.21
C THR A 8 5.12 -8.61 -3.56
N ARG A 9 4.49 -9.42 -4.43
CA ARG A 9 3.07 -9.26 -4.73
C ARG A 9 2.19 -9.34 -3.47
N GLN A 10 2.47 -10.29 -2.57
CA GLN A 10 1.74 -10.44 -1.31
C GLN A 10 1.86 -9.19 -0.42
N GLU A 11 3.06 -8.61 -0.29
CA GLU A 11 3.24 -7.36 0.45
C GLU A 11 2.51 -6.17 -0.20
N LEU A 12 2.44 -6.13 -1.54
CA LEU A 12 1.69 -5.10 -2.26
C LEU A 12 0.18 -5.28 -2.08
N LEU A 13 -0.34 -6.50 -2.17
CA LEU A 13 -1.76 -6.80 -1.90
C LEU A 13 -2.17 -6.34 -0.49
N ILE A 14 -1.33 -6.57 0.51
CA ILE A 14 -1.53 -6.08 1.88
C ILE A 14 -1.50 -4.54 1.92
N ALA A 15 -0.52 -3.91 1.28
CA ALA A 15 -0.41 -2.45 1.25
C ALA A 15 -1.62 -1.78 0.56
N PHE A 16 -2.07 -2.32 -0.57
CA PHE A 16 -3.27 -1.83 -1.26
C PHE A 16 -4.54 -2.04 -0.43
N GLY A 17 -4.70 -3.21 0.20
CA GLY A 17 -5.84 -3.46 1.07
C GLY A 17 -5.87 -2.56 2.30
N LEU A 18 -4.70 -2.21 2.83
CA LEU A 18 -4.58 -1.24 3.92
C LEU A 18 -4.89 0.18 3.42
N TYR A 19 -4.42 0.55 2.23
CA TYR A 19 -4.72 1.83 1.59
C TYR A 19 -6.23 2.04 1.44
N CYS A 20 -6.96 1.06 0.91
CA CYS A 20 -8.41 1.16 0.69
C CYS A 20 -9.22 1.32 1.99
N ARG A 21 -8.66 1.02 3.16
CA ARG A 21 -9.34 1.08 4.47
C ARG A 21 -8.96 2.33 5.27
N MET A 22 -8.05 3.16 4.78
CA MET A 22 -7.41 4.19 5.58
C MET A 22 -7.47 5.56 4.90
N PRO A 23 -7.94 6.62 5.58
CA PRO A 23 -7.97 7.95 4.97
C PRO A 23 -6.54 8.50 4.79
N PHE A 24 -6.33 9.35 3.78
CA PHE A 24 -5.00 9.89 3.42
C PHE A 24 -4.22 10.47 4.61
N GLY A 25 -4.89 11.21 5.50
CA GLY A 25 -4.25 11.82 6.68
C GLY A 25 -3.70 10.82 7.71
N LYS A 26 -4.02 9.53 7.57
CA LYS A 26 -3.57 8.44 8.47
C LYS A 26 -2.42 7.61 7.88
N LEU A 27 -1.95 7.92 6.66
CA LEU A 27 -0.86 7.20 5.97
C LEU A 27 0.53 7.58 6.50
N HIS A 28 0.74 7.57 7.82
CA HIS A 28 1.99 7.97 8.46
C HIS A 28 2.57 6.90 9.38
N LYS A 29 3.90 6.88 9.52
CA LYS A 29 4.66 5.84 10.26
C LYS A 29 4.31 5.69 11.75
N GLN A 30 3.59 6.64 12.34
CA GLN A 30 3.16 6.61 13.75
C GLN A 30 1.75 6.03 13.91
N ASN A 31 1.05 5.73 12.81
CA ASN A 31 -0.24 5.07 12.87
C ASN A 31 -0.06 3.66 13.44
N PRO A 32 -0.75 3.29 14.55
CA PRO A 32 -0.61 1.98 15.18
C PRO A 32 -0.88 0.81 14.22
N GLU A 33 -1.82 0.96 13.28
CA GLU A 33 -2.14 -0.08 12.30
C GLU A 33 -0.99 -0.28 11.31
N ILE A 34 -0.39 0.82 10.83
CA ILE A 34 0.80 0.76 9.96
C ILE A 34 1.97 0.12 10.72
N ILE A 35 2.16 0.45 12.00
CA ILE A 35 3.21 -0.16 12.82
C ILE A 35 3.01 -1.67 12.92
N LYS A 36 1.79 -2.11 13.26
CA LYS A 36 1.43 -3.52 13.38
C LYS A 36 1.67 -4.27 12.07
N ILE A 37 1.06 -3.81 10.97
CA ILE A 37 1.14 -4.47 9.67
C ILE A 37 2.59 -4.52 9.18
N ALA A 38 3.35 -3.43 9.33
CA ALA A 38 4.75 -3.39 8.93
C ALA A 38 5.57 -4.46 9.66
N GLY A 39 5.35 -4.61 10.98
CA GLY A 39 5.98 -5.66 11.78
C GLY A 39 5.67 -7.06 11.25
N LEU A 40 4.40 -7.33 10.96
CA LEU A 40 3.94 -8.64 10.46
C LEU A 40 4.54 -9.03 9.10
N ILE A 41 4.82 -8.06 8.22
CA ILE A 41 5.44 -8.32 6.90
C ILE A 41 6.98 -8.15 6.91
N GLY A 42 7.58 -7.93 8.07
CA GLY A 42 9.03 -7.72 8.23
C GLY A 42 9.54 -6.46 7.53
N ARG A 43 8.74 -5.38 7.54
CA ARG A 43 9.08 -4.05 7.01
C ARG A 43 9.11 -3.03 8.14
N THR A 44 9.72 -1.87 7.90
CA THR A 44 9.63 -0.76 8.85
C THR A 44 8.32 0.02 8.65
N PRO A 45 7.75 0.63 9.72
CA PRO A 45 6.57 1.47 9.59
C PRO A 45 6.77 2.62 8.59
N SER A 46 7.97 3.19 8.53
CA SER A 46 8.34 4.21 7.53
C SER A 46 8.26 3.68 6.10
N ALA A 47 8.74 2.46 5.84
CA ALA A 47 8.70 1.87 4.51
C ALA A 47 7.26 1.59 4.05
N LEU A 48 6.41 1.09 4.95
CA LEU A 48 4.99 0.87 4.64
C LEU A 48 4.25 2.19 4.45
N ALA A 49 4.42 3.17 5.35
CA ALA A 49 3.81 4.49 5.20
C ALA A 49 4.16 5.13 3.84
N MET A 50 5.46 5.12 3.49
CA MET A 50 5.94 5.62 2.19
C MET A 50 5.30 4.87 1.01
N LYS A 51 5.15 3.55 1.12
CA LYS A 51 4.48 2.74 0.09
C LYS A 51 3.02 3.16 -0.08
N LEU A 52 2.29 3.36 1.01
CA LEU A 52 0.90 3.84 0.95
C LEU A 52 0.81 5.24 0.34
N THR A 53 1.76 6.14 0.63
CA THR A 53 1.77 7.48 0.02
C THR A 53 2.12 7.44 -1.48
N ASN A 54 2.93 6.48 -1.92
CA ASN A 54 3.18 6.23 -3.34
C ASN A 54 1.91 5.70 -4.02
N ILE A 55 1.16 4.79 -3.39
CA ILE A 55 -0.12 4.30 -3.92
C ILE A 55 -1.11 5.47 -4.05
N ALA A 56 -1.25 6.30 -3.01
CA ALA A 56 -2.11 7.48 -3.02
C ALA A 56 -1.77 8.49 -4.15
N SER A 57 -0.52 8.50 -4.63
CA SER A 57 -0.12 9.34 -5.78
C SER A 57 -0.71 8.88 -7.12
N LEU A 58 -1.20 7.64 -7.20
CA LEU A 58 -1.84 7.07 -8.38
C LEU A 58 -3.35 7.30 -8.39
N ASP A 59 -3.90 7.81 -7.28
CA ASP A 59 -5.34 7.99 -7.07
C ASP A 59 -5.81 9.37 -7.60
N PRO A 60 -6.67 9.41 -8.63
CA PRO A 60 -7.25 10.66 -9.12
C PRO A 60 -8.08 11.39 -8.06
N GLU A 61 -8.76 10.69 -7.14
CA GLU A 61 -9.58 11.31 -6.10
C GLU A 61 -8.71 12.06 -5.08
N ILE A 62 -7.52 11.54 -4.79
CA ILE A 62 -6.55 12.24 -3.94
C ILE A 62 -5.88 13.37 -4.71
N THR A 63 -5.35 13.09 -5.90
CA THR A 63 -4.54 14.04 -6.66
C THR A 63 -5.34 15.24 -7.18
N ALA A 64 -6.63 15.06 -7.50
CA ALA A 64 -7.53 16.15 -7.90
C ALA A 64 -7.78 17.18 -6.78
N THR A 65 -7.60 16.80 -5.50
CA THR A 65 -7.75 17.72 -4.35
C THR A 65 -6.57 18.65 -4.13
N GLY A 66 -5.58 18.65 -5.04
CA GLY A 66 -4.31 19.38 -4.88
C GLY A 66 -3.31 18.70 -3.96
N ARG A 67 -3.69 17.60 -3.31
CA ARG A 67 -2.79 16.76 -2.50
C ARG A 67 -1.88 15.98 -3.43
N LYS A 68 -0.57 16.09 -3.23
CA LYS A 68 0.42 15.31 -3.96
C LYS A 68 0.92 14.18 -3.07
N GLY A 69 0.73 12.94 -3.51
CA GLY A 69 1.48 11.82 -2.98
C GLY A 69 2.97 11.92 -3.35
N LEU A 70 3.78 10.98 -2.86
CA LEU A 70 5.19 10.91 -3.24
C LEU A 70 5.31 10.55 -4.73
N THR A 71 6.31 11.10 -5.43
CA THR A 71 6.57 10.79 -6.85
C THR A 71 7.19 9.41 -7.10
N GLY A 72 7.28 8.58 -6.06
CA GLY A 72 8.03 7.32 -6.03
C GLY A 72 7.25 6.06 -6.38
N ALA A 73 6.05 6.18 -6.97
CA ALA A 73 5.28 5.02 -7.40
C ALA A 73 6.06 4.20 -8.44
N SER A 74 6.44 2.98 -8.05
CA SER A 74 7.23 2.06 -8.87
C SER A 74 6.40 1.46 -10.01
N ALA A 75 7.06 0.80 -10.96
CA ALA A 75 6.38 0.06 -12.02
C ALA A 75 5.43 -1.01 -11.46
N ALA A 76 5.82 -1.69 -10.37
CA ALA A 76 4.97 -2.67 -9.70
C ALA A 76 3.73 -2.00 -9.05
N ASP A 77 3.89 -0.83 -8.44
CA ASP A 77 2.75 -0.09 -7.86
C ASP A 77 1.75 0.31 -8.95
N ARG A 78 2.25 0.77 -10.10
CA ARG A 78 1.41 1.15 -11.25
C ARG A 78 0.69 -0.05 -11.85
N ALA A 79 1.36 -1.19 -11.98
CA ALA A 79 0.76 -2.42 -12.48
C ALA A 79 -0.36 -2.90 -11.54
N MET A 80 -0.09 -2.98 -10.23
CA MET A 80 -1.09 -3.32 -9.21
C MET A 80 -2.27 -2.35 -9.23
N TRP A 81 -2.03 -1.05 -9.42
CA TRP A 81 -3.09 -0.04 -9.52
C TRP A 81 -3.96 -0.24 -10.76
N GLN A 82 -3.39 -0.57 -11.92
CA GLN A 82 -4.19 -0.88 -13.11
C GLN A 82 -4.99 -2.17 -12.91
N GLU A 83 -4.36 -3.21 -12.37
CA GLU A 83 -5.03 -4.49 -12.06
C GLU A 83 -6.21 -4.28 -11.10
N MET A 84 -6.03 -3.52 -10.03
CA MET A 84 -7.10 -3.19 -9.08
C MET A 84 -8.28 -2.49 -9.76
N LYS A 85 -8.02 -1.60 -10.73
CA LYS A 85 -9.08 -0.88 -11.46
C LYS A 85 -9.79 -1.76 -12.49
N SER A 86 -9.09 -2.69 -13.13
CA SER A 86 -9.67 -3.56 -14.16
C SER A 86 -10.39 -4.77 -13.56
N GLU A 87 -9.87 -5.33 -12.48
CA GLU A 87 -10.28 -6.61 -11.90
C GLU A 87 -10.60 -6.47 -10.39
N TRP A 88 -11.43 -5.48 -10.04
CA TRP A 88 -11.66 -5.08 -8.65
C TRP A 88 -12.05 -6.23 -7.72
N GLU A 89 -13.01 -7.07 -8.13
CA GLU A 89 -13.51 -8.16 -7.28
C GLU A 89 -12.41 -9.16 -6.92
N ASN A 90 -11.67 -9.62 -7.93
CA ASN A 90 -10.55 -10.55 -7.75
C ASN A 90 -9.44 -9.92 -6.91
N PHE A 91 -9.09 -8.67 -7.19
CA PHE A 91 -8.07 -7.94 -6.45
C PHE A 91 -8.45 -7.75 -4.98
N ALA A 92 -9.72 -7.45 -4.69
CA ALA A 92 -10.23 -7.28 -3.33
C ALA A 92 -10.18 -8.61 -2.55
N LEU A 93 -10.53 -9.73 -3.19
CA LEU A 93 -10.42 -11.07 -2.60
C LEU A 93 -8.96 -11.45 -2.31
N ASP A 94 -8.07 -11.26 -3.28
CA ASP A 94 -6.62 -11.50 -3.13
C ASP A 94 -6.05 -10.66 -1.98
N SER A 95 -6.42 -9.38 -1.92
CA SER A 95 -5.97 -8.46 -0.88
C SER A 95 -6.48 -8.85 0.51
N ALA A 96 -7.76 -9.24 0.61
CA ALA A 96 -8.34 -9.73 1.85
C ALA A 96 -7.66 -11.02 2.33
N GLY A 97 -7.42 -11.97 1.42
CA GLY A 97 -6.69 -13.20 1.71
C GLY A 97 -5.26 -12.93 2.18
N ALA A 98 -4.55 -12.01 1.53
CA ALA A 98 -3.19 -11.63 1.91
C ALA A 98 -3.15 -10.99 3.31
N ILE A 99 -4.10 -10.11 3.65
CA ILE A 99 -4.20 -9.52 5.00
C ILE A 99 -4.56 -10.59 6.03
N HIS A 100 -5.48 -11.48 5.72
CA HIS A 100 -5.86 -12.57 6.62
C HIS A 100 -4.66 -13.47 6.94
N SER A 101 -3.81 -13.77 5.95
CA SER A 101 -2.63 -14.64 6.10
C SER A 101 -1.59 -14.15 7.11
N ILE A 102 -1.58 -12.86 7.45
CA ILE A 102 -0.62 -12.26 8.40
C ILE A 102 -1.25 -11.95 9.77
N MET A 103 -2.56 -12.15 9.94
CA MET A 103 -3.31 -11.82 11.15
C MET A 103 -3.64 -13.03 12.03
N GLN A 104 -3.24 -14.23 11.62
CA GLN A 104 -3.33 -15.46 12.41
C GLN A 104 -2.08 -15.62 13.28
#